data_AF-A0A5C3FYD3-F1
#
_entry.id   AF-A0A5C3FYD3-F1
#
_cell.length_a   1.000
_cell.length_b   1.000
_cell.length_c   1.000
_cell.angle_alpha   90.00
_cell.angle_beta   90.00
_cell.angle_gamma   90.00
#
_symmetry.space_group_name_H-M   'P 1'
#
loop_
_entity.id
_entity.type
_entity.pdbx_description
1 polymer ?
#
loop_
_entity_poly.entity_id
_entity_poly.type
_entity_poly.pdbx_seq_one_letter_code
_entity_poly.pdbx_strand_id
1 'polypeptide(L)'
;MSSTSASSGSSGLVLHHLELSRSNRILFLLEELQVPYEIKHYKRDPVTRLAGDDLKQVHPLGRSPVLTDGALTIIETNAIIAHLLTHYYDAARVALGPGLGEKMQASVDVGGWIQFSEASIMLHAIPLFYALKSGACTQDGSAGIERASARGIKADLAYVEETLQQNNGQLVKGHGFTAADCAMLYSVDMLAHILATRTPEWRQNLGLEVGPATLAWMSQCKQRAAFQAAVRKEGHEGQDWLSSFFARPAAARKSVFRPCIDLHEGVVKQIVGGTLSDTNSTLRTNFVATHSPSHFASLYRDHKLTGGHVIKLGPRNDEAATSALSAWPQGLHVGGGITGENAQEWLDKGAEKVIVTSWLFPSCEFSLSRLEELSQRVGRERLVVDVSCRKRGDRWVVAMNRWQDMTDMEVNKASLDLLAAHCSEFLIHAADVEGLCQGIDQDLVQKLGEWVTIPTTYAGGARHMGDLQLVDRLSKGKVDLTFGSALDIFGGQGVTLDELVKWNHAATK
;
A
#
# COMPACT_ATOMS: atom_id res chain seq x y z
N MET A 1 -41.32 -43.97 -29.65
CA MET A 1 -40.57 -42.69 -29.70
C MET A 1 -41.35 -41.67 -28.89
N SER A 2 -40.95 -41.43 -27.65
CA SER A 2 -41.41 -40.30 -26.85
C SER A 2 -40.15 -39.66 -26.29
N SER A 3 -39.80 -38.52 -26.86
CA SER A 3 -38.67 -37.70 -26.49
C SER A 3 -39.00 -37.00 -25.17
N THR A 4 -38.41 -37.47 -24.07
CA THR A 4 -38.32 -36.69 -22.84
C THR A 4 -37.37 -35.52 -23.08
N SER A 5 -37.95 -34.35 -23.29
CA SER A 5 -37.25 -33.07 -23.29
C SER A 5 -36.57 -32.89 -21.93
N ALA A 6 -35.25 -32.93 -21.90
CA ALA A 6 -34.47 -32.50 -20.75
C ALA A 6 -34.77 -31.01 -20.51
N SER A 7 -35.54 -30.72 -19.47
CA SER A 7 -35.76 -29.35 -19.04
C SER A 7 -34.43 -28.79 -18.54
N SER A 8 -33.88 -27.83 -19.27
CA SER A 8 -32.76 -26.98 -18.83
C SER A 8 -33.24 -26.00 -17.74
N GLY A 9 -33.75 -26.54 -16.63
CA GLY A 9 -34.06 -25.75 -15.44
C GLY A 9 -32.75 -25.23 -14.85
N SER A 10 -32.70 -23.94 -14.48
CA SER A 10 -31.61 -23.47 -13.63
C SER A 10 -31.58 -24.37 -12.39
N SER A 11 -30.41 -24.84 -11.99
CA SER A 11 -30.24 -25.74 -10.83
C SER A 11 -30.70 -25.13 -9.52
N GLY A 12 -31.08 -23.84 -9.50
CA GLY A 12 -31.34 -23.07 -8.28
C GLY A 12 -30.08 -22.79 -7.47
N LEU A 13 -28.90 -23.26 -7.91
CA LEU A 13 -27.63 -23.11 -7.20
C LEU A 13 -27.05 -21.71 -7.41
N VAL A 14 -26.89 -20.97 -6.32
CA VAL A 14 -26.21 -19.67 -6.29
C VAL A 14 -25.10 -19.70 -5.25
N LEU A 15 -23.86 -19.55 -5.68
CA LEU A 15 -22.73 -19.33 -4.78
C LEU A 15 -22.61 -17.84 -4.47
N HIS A 16 -22.77 -17.48 -3.21
CA HIS A 16 -22.48 -16.13 -2.72
C HIS A 16 -20.99 -16.03 -2.38
N HIS A 17 -20.20 -15.58 -3.35
CA HIS A 17 -18.75 -15.61 -3.33
C HIS A 17 -18.17 -14.27 -2.86
N LEU A 18 -17.47 -14.26 -1.73
CA LEU A 18 -16.63 -13.14 -1.31
C LEU A 18 -15.22 -13.31 -1.89
N GLU A 19 -14.69 -12.27 -2.52
CA GLU A 19 -13.33 -12.26 -3.08
C GLU A 19 -12.27 -12.68 -2.04
N LEU A 20 -11.23 -13.39 -2.49
CA LEU A 20 -10.09 -13.79 -1.67
C LEU A 20 -10.53 -14.50 -0.39
N SER A 21 -11.48 -15.42 -0.51
CA SER A 21 -12.11 -16.05 0.65
C SER A 21 -12.25 -17.56 0.51
N ARG A 22 -12.67 -18.19 1.61
CA ARG A 22 -12.89 -19.63 1.72
C ARG A 22 -13.89 -20.15 0.68
N SER A 23 -14.73 -19.29 0.08
CA SER A 23 -15.66 -19.68 -0.99
C SER A 23 -14.98 -20.18 -2.26
N ASN A 24 -13.69 -19.92 -2.47
CA ASN A 24 -12.95 -20.48 -3.62
C ASN A 24 -12.99 -22.02 -3.63
N ARG A 25 -12.95 -22.68 -2.47
CA ARG A 25 -13.01 -24.14 -2.43
C ARG A 25 -14.36 -24.73 -2.85
N ILE A 26 -15.43 -23.98 -2.61
CA ILE A 26 -16.78 -24.33 -3.09
C ILE A 26 -16.86 -24.10 -4.60
N LEU A 27 -16.30 -22.99 -5.08
CA LEU A 27 -16.22 -22.69 -6.50
C LEU A 27 -15.44 -23.78 -7.24
N PHE A 28 -14.30 -24.22 -6.71
CA PHE A 28 -13.52 -25.33 -7.25
C PHE A 28 -14.32 -26.63 -7.29
N LEU A 29 -15.02 -26.98 -6.21
CA LEU A 29 -15.87 -28.17 -6.18
C LEU A 29 -17.03 -28.09 -7.19
N LEU A 30 -17.67 -26.93 -7.36
CA LEU A 30 -18.72 -26.74 -8.36
C LEU A 30 -18.21 -26.93 -9.79
N GLU A 31 -17.00 -26.44 -10.09
CA GLU A 31 -16.35 -26.67 -11.38
C GLU A 31 -16.03 -28.16 -11.61
N GLU A 32 -15.54 -28.86 -10.58
CA GLU A 32 -15.26 -30.30 -10.65
C GLU A 32 -16.54 -31.14 -10.79
N LEU A 33 -17.63 -30.74 -10.13
CA LEU A 33 -18.93 -31.38 -10.25
C LEU A 33 -19.59 -31.11 -11.61
N GLN A 34 -19.12 -30.13 -12.38
CA GLN A 34 -19.66 -29.74 -13.68
C GLN A 34 -21.19 -29.53 -13.64
N VAL A 35 -21.71 -28.98 -12.55
CA VAL A 35 -23.12 -28.62 -12.44
C VAL A 35 -23.35 -27.17 -12.83
N PRO A 36 -24.51 -26.81 -13.40
CA PRO A 36 -24.82 -25.41 -13.62
C PRO A 36 -25.01 -24.71 -12.27
N TYR A 37 -24.52 -23.48 -12.14
CA TYR A 37 -24.71 -22.61 -10.97
C TYR A 37 -24.49 -21.15 -11.37
N GLU A 38 -24.97 -20.23 -10.54
CA GLU A 38 -24.73 -18.80 -10.65
C GLU A 38 -23.77 -18.32 -9.55
N ILE A 39 -23.01 -17.25 -9.83
CA ILE A 39 -22.14 -16.60 -8.84
C ILE A 39 -22.68 -15.21 -8.56
N LYS A 40 -22.90 -14.91 -7.29
CA LYS A 40 -23.08 -13.54 -6.83
C LYS A 40 -21.81 -13.10 -6.12
N HIS A 41 -21.12 -12.12 -6.71
CA HIS A 41 -19.86 -11.60 -6.20
C HIS A 41 -20.06 -10.56 -5.09
N TYR A 42 -19.24 -10.67 -4.06
CA TYR A 42 -19.16 -9.75 -2.92
C TYR A 42 -17.71 -9.28 -2.78
N LYS A 43 -17.54 -8.00 -2.45
CA LYS A 43 -16.22 -7.40 -2.25
C LYS A 43 -15.91 -7.24 -0.78
N ARG A 44 -14.63 -7.29 -0.43
CA ARG A 44 -14.18 -6.96 0.92
C ARG A 44 -14.17 -5.44 1.08
N ASP A 45 -14.40 -4.99 2.29
CA ASP A 45 -14.21 -3.58 2.62
C ASP A 45 -12.75 -3.18 2.35
N PRO A 46 -12.47 -2.10 1.60
CA PRO A 46 -11.13 -1.79 1.13
C PRO A 46 -10.16 -1.43 2.28
N VAL A 47 -10.67 -1.04 3.44
CA VAL A 47 -9.88 -0.62 4.60
C VAL A 47 -9.67 -1.78 5.56
N THR A 48 -10.75 -2.38 6.05
CA THR A 48 -10.75 -3.44 7.07
C THR A 48 -10.47 -4.82 6.47
N ARG A 49 -10.68 -5.00 5.15
CA ARG A 49 -10.62 -6.28 4.43
C ARG A 49 -11.63 -7.33 4.93
N LEU A 50 -12.59 -6.94 5.76
CA LEU A 50 -13.66 -7.82 6.23
C LEU A 50 -14.77 -7.94 5.18
N ALA A 51 -15.68 -8.89 5.39
CA ALA A 51 -16.91 -8.99 4.61
C ALA A 51 -17.77 -7.73 4.82
N GLY A 52 -18.38 -7.22 3.74
CA GLY A 52 -19.38 -6.16 3.83
C GLY A 52 -20.68 -6.61 4.49
N ASP A 53 -21.53 -5.65 4.84
CA ASP A 53 -22.85 -5.91 5.42
C ASP A 53 -23.86 -6.48 4.40
N ASP A 54 -23.54 -6.45 3.11
CA ASP A 54 -24.35 -7.00 2.02
C ASP A 54 -24.58 -8.52 2.14
N LEU A 55 -23.64 -9.28 2.70
CA LEU A 55 -23.84 -10.70 2.99
C LEU A 55 -24.91 -10.95 4.08
N LYS A 56 -25.21 -9.96 4.94
CA LYS A 56 -26.30 -10.09 5.93
C LYS A 56 -27.67 -10.16 5.27
N GLN A 57 -27.79 -9.69 4.04
CA GLN A 57 -29.02 -9.80 3.25
C GLN A 57 -29.28 -11.24 2.78
N VAL A 58 -28.26 -12.09 2.75
CA VAL A 58 -28.39 -13.52 2.41
C VAL A 58 -28.57 -14.35 3.67
N HIS A 59 -27.71 -14.16 4.68
CA HIS A 59 -27.78 -14.88 5.94
C HIS A 59 -27.36 -13.98 7.11
N PRO A 60 -28.07 -13.97 8.27
CA PRO A 60 -27.81 -13.04 9.38
C PRO A 60 -26.37 -13.02 9.90
N LEU A 61 -25.63 -14.11 9.73
CA LEU A 61 -24.22 -14.21 10.12
C LEU A 61 -23.29 -13.29 9.29
N GLY A 62 -23.67 -12.92 8.06
CA GLY A 62 -22.89 -12.01 7.20
C GLY A 62 -21.50 -12.54 6.82
N ARG A 63 -21.33 -13.87 6.75
CA ARG A 63 -20.03 -14.52 6.48
C ARG A 63 -20.09 -15.33 5.19
N SER A 64 -18.92 -15.50 4.57
CA SER A 64 -18.69 -16.38 3.40
C SER A 64 -17.95 -17.67 3.83
N PRO A 65 -18.21 -18.82 3.17
CA PRO A 65 -19.15 -19.03 2.06
C PRO A 65 -20.63 -19.14 2.47
N VAL A 66 -21.52 -18.84 1.53
CA VAL A 66 -22.96 -19.19 1.58
C VAL A 66 -23.38 -19.75 0.21
N LEU A 67 -24.12 -20.86 0.22
CA LEU A 67 -24.73 -21.44 -0.97
C LEU A 67 -26.26 -21.35 -0.84
N THR A 68 -26.93 -20.89 -1.88
CA THR A 68 -28.39 -21.02 -2.00
C THR A 68 -28.71 -22.13 -3.00
N ASP A 69 -29.67 -22.98 -2.67
CA ASP A 69 -30.20 -24.04 -3.53
C ASP A 69 -31.72 -23.99 -3.50
N GLY A 70 -32.30 -23.29 -4.49
CA GLY A 70 -33.73 -22.98 -4.50
C GLY A 70 -34.14 -22.18 -3.26
N ALA A 71 -34.91 -22.78 -2.36
CA ALA A 71 -35.36 -22.16 -1.11
C ALA A 71 -34.39 -22.39 0.07
N LEU A 72 -33.36 -23.22 -0.10
CA LEU A 72 -32.41 -23.55 0.96
C LEU A 72 -31.28 -22.52 1.00
N THR A 73 -30.91 -22.07 2.20
CA THR A 73 -29.71 -21.28 2.44
C THR A 73 -28.77 -22.09 3.33
N ILE A 74 -27.60 -22.41 2.81
CA ILE A 74 -26.65 -23.32 3.44
C ILE A 74 -25.39 -22.52 3.77
N ILE A 75 -25.02 -22.55 5.05
CA ILE A 75 -23.80 -21.95 5.58
C ILE A 75 -22.86 -23.04 6.08
N GLU A 76 -21.62 -22.65 6.39
CA GLU A 76 -20.50 -23.51 6.76
C GLU A 76 -19.94 -24.32 5.59
N THR A 77 -18.62 -24.18 5.38
CA THR A 77 -17.93 -24.74 4.21
C THR A 77 -18.16 -26.24 4.06
N ASN A 78 -18.01 -27.01 5.12
CA ASN A 78 -18.13 -28.48 5.06
C ASN A 78 -19.58 -28.95 4.90
N ALA A 79 -20.56 -28.19 5.40
CA ALA A 79 -21.97 -28.48 5.18
C ALA A 79 -22.37 -28.22 3.72
N ILE A 80 -21.86 -27.14 3.12
CA ILE A 80 -22.02 -26.86 1.69
C ILE A 80 -21.41 -27.99 0.84
N ILE A 81 -20.18 -28.42 1.15
CA ILE A 81 -19.53 -29.54 0.44
C ILE A 81 -20.36 -30.82 0.57
N ALA A 82 -20.81 -31.16 1.79
CA ALA A 82 -21.64 -32.35 2.01
C ALA A 82 -22.95 -32.29 1.20
N HIS A 83 -23.65 -31.15 1.20
CA HIS A 83 -24.86 -30.94 0.41
C HIS A 83 -24.61 -31.17 -1.09
N LEU A 84 -23.55 -30.57 -1.63
CA LEU A 84 -23.18 -30.73 -3.04
C LEU A 84 -22.86 -32.18 -3.37
N LEU A 85 -22.15 -32.90 -2.51
CA LEU A 85 -21.83 -34.31 -2.73
C LEU A 85 -23.05 -35.23 -2.57
N THR A 86 -23.99 -34.92 -1.69
CA THR A 86 -25.20 -35.74 -1.51
C THR A 86 -26.19 -35.58 -2.67
N HIS A 87 -26.30 -34.37 -3.23
CA HIS A 87 -27.39 -34.05 -4.18
C HIS A 87 -26.93 -33.88 -5.63
N TYR A 88 -25.65 -33.61 -5.88
CA TYR A 88 -25.15 -33.26 -7.22
C TYR A 88 -23.97 -34.12 -7.71
N TYR A 89 -23.37 -34.93 -6.83
CA TYR A 89 -22.31 -35.85 -7.22
C TYR A 89 -22.90 -37.11 -7.87
N ASP A 90 -22.39 -37.41 -9.07
CA ASP A 90 -22.68 -38.63 -9.81
C ASP A 90 -21.35 -39.24 -10.29
N ALA A 91 -20.99 -40.38 -9.72
CA ALA A 91 -19.76 -41.10 -10.02
C ALA A 91 -19.69 -41.59 -11.49
N ALA A 92 -20.82 -41.70 -12.18
CA ALA A 92 -20.85 -42.02 -13.61
C ALA A 92 -20.46 -40.83 -14.49
N ARG A 93 -20.51 -39.60 -13.95
CA ARG A 93 -20.26 -38.34 -14.69
C ARG A 93 -18.90 -37.73 -14.38
N VAL A 94 -18.52 -37.71 -13.10
CA VAL A 94 -17.26 -37.13 -12.63
C VAL A 94 -16.61 -38.03 -11.56
N ALA A 95 -15.29 -38.04 -11.47
CA ALA A 95 -14.54 -38.88 -10.54
C ALA A 95 -14.03 -38.05 -9.36
N LEU A 96 -14.77 -38.05 -8.24
CA LEU A 96 -14.44 -37.32 -7.00
C LEU A 96 -14.29 -38.23 -5.76
N GLY A 97 -13.92 -39.48 -6.00
CA GLY A 97 -13.80 -40.50 -4.95
C GLY A 97 -15.15 -41.17 -4.65
N PRO A 98 -15.21 -42.04 -3.64
CA PRO A 98 -16.49 -42.64 -3.20
C PRO A 98 -17.45 -41.58 -2.66
N GLY A 99 -18.76 -41.83 -2.80
CA GLY A 99 -19.79 -40.98 -2.24
C GLY A 99 -19.73 -40.94 -0.71
N LEU A 100 -20.21 -39.85 -0.11
CA LEU A 100 -20.29 -39.73 1.34
C LEU A 100 -21.29 -40.74 1.93
N GLY A 101 -20.89 -41.40 3.02
CA GLY A 101 -21.76 -42.32 3.77
C GLY A 101 -21.75 -43.77 3.25
N GLU A 102 -20.99 -44.06 2.20
CA GLU A 102 -20.73 -45.44 1.78
C GLU A 102 -19.93 -46.18 2.87
N LYS A 103 -20.30 -47.44 3.13
CA LYS A 103 -19.65 -48.26 4.19
C LYS A 103 -18.31 -48.83 3.71
N MET A 104 -17.34 -47.95 3.45
CA MET A 104 -15.98 -48.29 3.04
C MET A 104 -14.97 -47.26 3.54
N GLN A 105 -13.70 -47.69 3.72
CA GLN A 105 -12.66 -46.83 4.29
C GLN A 105 -12.44 -45.55 3.48
N ALA A 106 -12.39 -45.62 2.14
CA ALA A 106 -12.15 -44.45 1.31
C ALA A 106 -13.27 -43.39 1.45
N SER A 107 -14.53 -43.78 1.70
CA SER A 107 -15.63 -42.83 1.97
C SER A 107 -15.46 -42.16 3.32
N VAL A 108 -15.04 -42.92 4.33
CA VAL A 108 -14.68 -42.38 5.66
C VAL A 108 -13.51 -41.41 5.53
N ASP A 109 -12.50 -41.72 4.72
CA ASP A 109 -11.33 -40.87 4.51
C ASP A 109 -11.70 -39.57 3.78
N VAL A 110 -12.56 -39.62 2.74
CA VAL A 110 -13.08 -38.41 2.07
C VAL A 110 -13.78 -37.50 3.08
N GLY A 111 -14.73 -38.04 3.85
CA GLY A 111 -15.44 -37.28 4.89
C GLY A 111 -14.49 -36.75 5.97
N GLY A 112 -13.52 -37.56 6.39
CA GLY A 112 -12.51 -37.22 7.38
C GLY A 112 -11.65 -36.04 6.96
N TRP A 113 -11.12 -36.06 5.73
CA TRP A 113 -10.29 -34.96 5.20
C TRP A 113 -11.09 -33.67 4.97
N ILE A 114 -12.35 -33.78 4.54
CA ILE A 114 -13.24 -32.60 4.46
C ILE A 114 -13.36 -31.97 5.85
N GLN A 115 -13.61 -32.76 6.90
CA GLN A 115 -13.67 -32.25 8.27
C GLN A 115 -12.32 -31.71 8.75
N PHE A 116 -11.22 -32.42 8.49
CA PHE A 116 -9.86 -32.03 8.86
C PHE A 116 -9.49 -30.65 8.33
N SER A 117 -9.98 -30.29 7.13
CA SER A 117 -9.71 -28.99 6.50
C SER A 117 -10.15 -27.80 7.37
N GLU A 118 -11.20 -27.94 8.18
CA GLU A 118 -11.72 -26.89 9.07
C GLU A 118 -11.39 -27.18 10.54
N ALA A 119 -11.64 -28.41 11.00
CA ALA A 119 -11.55 -28.79 12.40
C ALA A 119 -10.11 -29.03 12.91
N SER A 120 -9.14 -29.18 12.01
CA SER A 120 -7.72 -29.32 12.36
C SER A 120 -6.93 -28.14 11.83
N ILE A 121 -6.82 -28.00 10.49
CA ILE A 121 -5.95 -26.97 9.90
C ILE A 121 -6.44 -25.56 10.26
N MET A 122 -7.70 -25.24 9.94
CA MET A 122 -8.20 -23.87 10.16
C MET A 122 -8.39 -23.54 11.64
N LEU A 123 -8.63 -24.54 12.48
CA LEU A 123 -8.66 -24.38 13.94
C LEU A 123 -7.40 -23.70 14.46
N HIS A 124 -6.22 -24.05 13.94
CA HIS A 124 -4.95 -23.45 14.35
C HIS A 124 -4.54 -22.26 13.47
N ALA A 125 -4.86 -22.30 12.16
CA ALA A 125 -4.46 -21.28 11.21
C ALA A 125 -5.21 -19.95 11.39
N ILE A 126 -6.50 -19.97 11.76
CA ILE A 126 -7.28 -18.73 11.97
C ILE A 126 -6.77 -17.92 13.16
N PRO A 127 -6.53 -18.50 14.36
CA PRO A 127 -5.95 -17.75 15.48
C PRO A 127 -4.59 -17.14 15.14
N LEU A 128 -3.72 -17.89 14.45
CA LEU A 128 -2.43 -17.38 14.00
C LEU A 128 -2.61 -16.20 13.03
N PHE A 129 -3.52 -16.33 12.06
CA PHE A 129 -3.83 -15.27 11.12
C PHE A 129 -4.32 -13.99 11.82
N TYR A 130 -5.19 -14.11 12.82
CA TYR A 130 -5.65 -12.95 13.59
C TYR A 130 -4.54 -12.32 14.43
N ALA A 131 -3.68 -13.13 15.06
CA ALA A 131 -2.52 -12.61 15.78
C ALA A 131 -1.57 -11.83 14.87
N LEU A 132 -1.36 -12.32 13.64
CA LEU A 132 -0.56 -11.63 12.63
C LEU A 132 -1.20 -10.31 12.21
N LYS A 133 -2.51 -10.29 11.96
CA LYS A 133 -3.24 -9.08 11.55
C LYS A 133 -3.32 -8.04 12.67
N SER A 134 -3.42 -8.45 13.93
CA SER A 134 -3.47 -7.55 15.08
C SER A 134 -2.09 -7.05 15.54
N GLY A 135 -0.99 -7.53 14.93
CA GLY A 135 0.36 -7.20 15.36
C GLY A 135 0.78 -7.85 16.68
N ALA A 136 0.12 -8.93 17.10
CA ALA A 136 0.44 -9.67 18.33
C ALA A 136 1.60 -10.68 18.15
N CYS A 137 2.04 -10.88 16.91
CA CYS A 137 3.16 -11.74 16.54
C CYS A 137 4.50 -11.01 16.66
N THR A 138 5.57 -11.72 17.01
CA THR A 138 6.94 -11.17 17.01
C THR A 138 7.66 -11.48 15.71
N GLN A 139 8.81 -10.85 15.48
CA GLN A 139 9.63 -11.13 14.30
C GLN A 139 10.33 -12.50 14.35
N ASP A 140 10.54 -13.02 15.55
CA ASP A 140 11.28 -14.27 15.84
C ASP A 140 10.36 -15.45 16.21
N GLY A 141 9.05 -15.25 16.33
CA GLY A 141 8.08 -16.30 16.65
C GLY A 141 7.99 -16.66 18.13
N SER A 142 8.46 -15.79 19.02
CA SER A 142 8.50 -16.02 20.46
C SER A 142 7.17 -15.79 21.20
N ALA A 143 6.17 -15.16 20.57
CA ALA A 143 4.90 -14.87 21.24
C ALA A 143 4.16 -16.14 21.66
N GLY A 144 3.42 -16.06 22.76
CA GLY A 144 2.65 -17.20 23.29
C GLY A 144 1.61 -17.74 22.29
N ILE A 145 0.90 -16.84 21.60
CA ILE A 145 -0.10 -17.21 20.59
C ILE A 145 0.53 -17.91 19.38
N GLU A 146 1.73 -17.47 18.98
CA GLU A 146 2.47 -18.07 17.87
C GLU A 146 2.86 -19.51 18.19
N ARG A 147 3.47 -19.73 19.36
CA ARG A 147 3.86 -21.07 19.82
C ARG A 147 2.66 -22.00 20.00
N ALA A 148 1.55 -21.47 20.52
CA ALA A 148 0.32 -22.26 20.71
C ALA A 148 -0.26 -22.71 19.37
N SER A 149 -0.43 -21.79 18.41
CA SER A 149 -0.90 -22.13 17.06
C SER A 149 0.08 -23.01 16.29
N ALA A 150 1.38 -22.72 16.37
CA ALA A 150 2.41 -23.45 15.64
C ALA A 150 2.47 -24.93 16.04
N ARG A 151 2.25 -25.25 17.32
CA ARG A 151 2.20 -26.64 17.79
C ARG A 151 1.15 -27.46 17.03
N GLY A 152 -0.06 -26.91 16.88
CA GLY A 152 -1.15 -27.55 16.14
C GLY A 152 -0.86 -27.62 14.64
N ILE A 153 -0.49 -26.48 14.04
CA ILE A 153 -0.16 -26.41 12.61
C ILE A 153 0.94 -27.41 12.22
N LYS A 154 1.97 -27.55 13.05
CA LYS A 154 3.06 -28.50 12.81
C LYS A 154 2.56 -29.94 12.79
N ALA A 155 1.70 -30.32 13.74
CA ALA A 155 1.11 -31.65 13.77
C ALA A 155 0.21 -31.90 12.55
N ASP A 156 -0.59 -30.90 12.18
CA ASP A 156 -1.51 -31.00 11.04
C ASP A 156 -0.74 -31.15 9.71
N LEU A 157 0.28 -30.32 9.47
CA LEU A 157 1.10 -30.39 8.26
C LEU A 157 1.93 -31.66 8.19
N ALA A 158 2.45 -32.16 9.32
CA ALA A 158 3.15 -33.44 9.36
C ALA A 158 2.22 -34.59 8.98
N TYR A 159 0.98 -34.59 9.49
CA TYR A 159 0.00 -35.63 9.16
C TYR A 159 -0.39 -35.63 7.67
N VAL A 160 -0.56 -34.44 7.08
CA VAL A 160 -0.81 -34.29 5.63
C VAL A 160 0.39 -34.81 4.83
N GLU A 161 1.60 -34.38 5.18
CA GLU A 161 2.83 -34.78 4.49
C GLU A 161 3.06 -36.30 4.55
N GLU A 162 2.95 -36.90 5.73
CA GLU A 162 3.11 -38.34 5.93
C GLU A 162 2.06 -39.14 5.15
N THR A 163 0.80 -38.69 5.15
CA THR A 163 -0.27 -39.32 4.37
C THR A 163 0.06 -39.31 2.89
N LEU A 164 0.42 -38.14 2.35
CA LEU A 164 0.75 -37.99 0.93
C LEU A 164 1.96 -38.85 0.56
N GLN A 165 2.98 -38.94 1.40
CA GLN A 165 4.13 -39.82 1.16
C GLN A 165 3.72 -41.31 1.14
N GLN A 166 2.91 -41.76 2.09
CA GLN A 166 2.48 -43.15 2.19
C GLN A 166 1.50 -43.57 1.08
N ASN A 167 0.74 -42.62 0.55
CA ASN A 167 -0.31 -42.84 -0.44
C ASN A 167 0.08 -42.34 -1.84
N ASN A 168 1.39 -42.25 -2.16
CA ASN A 168 1.88 -41.84 -3.48
C ASN A 168 1.27 -40.52 -4.00
N GLY A 169 1.19 -39.52 -3.12
CA GLY A 169 0.66 -38.18 -3.41
C GLY A 169 -0.85 -38.05 -3.30
N GLN A 170 -1.57 -39.06 -2.79
CA GLN A 170 -3.03 -39.05 -2.70
C GLN A 170 -3.50 -38.86 -1.25
N LEU A 171 -4.46 -37.96 -1.01
CA LEU A 171 -5.08 -37.85 0.32
C LEU A 171 -5.90 -39.10 0.68
N VAL A 172 -6.60 -39.66 -0.30
CA VAL A 172 -7.41 -40.86 -0.16
C VAL A 172 -6.77 -41.98 -0.98
N LYS A 173 -6.31 -43.03 -0.29
CA LYS A 173 -5.55 -44.12 -0.91
C LYS A 173 -6.33 -44.78 -2.05
N GLY A 174 -5.70 -44.88 -3.21
CA GLY A 174 -6.30 -45.50 -4.40
C GLY A 174 -7.17 -44.57 -5.23
N HIS A 175 -7.31 -43.31 -4.83
CA HIS A 175 -8.07 -42.29 -5.55
C HIS A 175 -7.18 -41.11 -5.89
N GLY A 176 -6.95 -40.86 -7.19
CA GLY A 176 -6.03 -39.81 -7.64
C GLY A 176 -6.47 -38.38 -7.30
N PHE A 177 -7.78 -38.14 -7.23
CA PHE A 177 -8.38 -36.86 -6.81
C PHE A 177 -9.79 -37.12 -6.28
N THR A 178 -10.18 -36.38 -5.25
CA THR A 178 -11.45 -36.52 -4.55
C THR A 178 -12.01 -35.17 -4.12
N ALA A 179 -13.24 -35.14 -3.63
CA ALA A 179 -13.80 -33.94 -3.03
C ALA A 179 -13.02 -33.44 -1.79
N ALA A 180 -12.28 -34.33 -1.11
CA ALA A 180 -11.40 -33.94 -0.01
C ALA A 180 -10.27 -33.02 -0.47
N ASP A 181 -9.75 -33.21 -1.69
CA ASP A 181 -8.70 -32.37 -2.24
C ASP A 181 -9.19 -30.92 -2.46
N CYS A 182 -10.43 -30.76 -2.93
CA CYS A 182 -11.08 -29.44 -3.02
C CYS A 182 -11.14 -28.77 -1.65
N ALA A 183 -11.56 -29.50 -0.61
CA ALA A 183 -11.68 -28.98 0.75
C ALA A 183 -10.32 -28.57 1.35
N MET A 184 -9.33 -29.45 1.21
CA MET A 184 -8.02 -29.32 1.84
C MET A 184 -7.13 -28.26 1.19
N LEU A 185 -7.21 -28.10 -0.14
CA LEU A 185 -6.29 -27.22 -0.88
C LEU A 185 -6.27 -25.81 -0.30
N TYR A 186 -7.44 -25.20 -0.10
CA TYR A 186 -7.51 -23.85 0.46
C TYR A 186 -6.83 -23.75 1.82
N SER A 187 -7.11 -24.69 2.74
CA SER A 187 -6.63 -24.63 4.11
C SER A 187 -5.11 -24.75 4.18
N VAL A 188 -4.52 -25.64 3.38
CA VAL A 188 -3.05 -25.79 3.27
C VAL A 188 -2.44 -24.60 2.54
N ASP A 189 -3.05 -24.12 1.45
CA ASP A 189 -2.56 -22.98 0.68
C ASP A 189 -2.56 -21.70 1.52
N MET A 190 -3.56 -21.51 2.38
CA MET A 190 -3.61 -20.40 3.33
C MET A 190 -2.39 -20.40 4.27
N LEU A 191 -2.03 -21.57 4.82
CA LEU A 191 -0.84 -21.71 5.64
C LEU A 191 0.43 -21.45 4.84
N ALA A 192 0.57 -22.01 3.65
CA ALA A 192 1.72 -21.78 2.78
C ALA A 192 1.96 -20.28 2.54
N HIS A 193 0.89 -19.53 2.26
CA HIS A 193 0.96 -18.07 2.10
C HIS A 193 1.33 -17.34 3.39
N ILE A 194 0.76 -17.73 4.55
CA ILE A 194 1.17 -17.17 5.84
C ILE A 194 2.67 -17.34 6.03
N LEU A 195 3.17 -18.56 5.86
CA LEU A 195 4.59 -18.90 6.05
C LEU A 195 5.49 -18.14 5.08
N ALA A 196 5.09 -17.98 3.81
CA ALA A 196 5.84 -17.22 2.81
C ALA A 196 6.04 -15.74 3.19
N THR A 197 5.14 -15.16 3.99
CA THR A 197 5.27 -13.76 4.43
C THR A 197 6.16 -13.57 5.66
N ARG A 198 6.65 -14.66 6.28
CA ARG A 198 7.43 -14.63 7.52
C ARG A 198 8.91 -14.84 7.27
N THR A 199 9.74 -14.38 8.21
CA THR A 199 11.20 -14.55 8.12
C THR A 199 11.57 -16.03 8.19
N PRO A 200 12.70 -16.45 7.60
CA PRO A 200 13.23 -17.80 7.78
C PRO A 200 13.42 -18.16 9.26
N GLU A 201 13.93 -17.21 10.06
CA GLU A 201 14.13 -17.38 11.51
C GLU A 201 12.81 -17.67 12.24
N TRP A 202 11.75 -16.91 11.96
CA TRP A 202 10.42 -17.12 12.55
C TRP A 202 9.91 -18.55 12.27
N ARG A 203 10.04 -19.01 11.02
CA ARG A 203 9.61 -20.35 10.61
C ARG A 203 10.44 -21.43 11.29
N GLN A 204 11.76 -21.23 11.37
CA GLN A 204 12.68 -22.16 12.01
C GLN A 204 12.39 -22.30 13.51
N ASN A 205 12.21 -21.18 14.21
CA ASN A 205 11.95 -21.18 15.66
C ASN A 205 10.63 -21.86 16.02
N LEU A 206 9.62 -21.73 15.16
CA LEU A 206 8.33 -22.39 15.34
C LEU A 206 8.26 -23.79 14.73
N GLY A 207 9.28 -24.20 13.96
CA GLY A 207 9.32 -25.48 13.25
C GLY A 207 8.20 -25.64 12.24
N LEU A 208 7.87 -24.56 11.51
CA LEU A 208 6.78 -24.52 10.54
C LEU A 208 7.31 -24.55 9.11
N GLU A 209 6.94 -25.60 8.39
CA GLU A 209 7.30 -25.83 7.00
C GLU A 209 6.20 -26.62 6.29
N VAL A 210 6.00 -26.34 4.99
CA VAL A 210 5.15 -27.18 4.13
C VAL A 210 6.05 -28.19 3.43
N GLY A 211 5.81 -29.47 3.68
CA GLY A 211 6.66 -30.54 3.17
C GLY A 211 6.59 -30.72 1.64
N PRO A 212 7.58 -31.40 1.05
CA PRO A 212 7.68 -31.54 -0.40
C PRO A 212 6.54 -32.33 -1.04
N ALA A 213 6.01 -33.38 -0.39
CA ALA A 213 4.87 -34.12 -0.92
C ALA A 213 3.59 -33.25 -0.91
N THR A 214 3.42 -32.45 0.14
CA THR A 214 2.35 -31.47 0.26
C THR A 214 2.43 -30.41 -0.83
N LEU A 215 3.63 -29.85 -1.08
CA LEU A 215 3.84 -28.88 -2.16
C LEU A 215 3.55 -29.48 -3.56
N ALA A 216 3.97 -30.73 -3.79
CA ALA A 216 3.69 -31.43 -5.04
C ALA A 216 2.19 -31.66 -5.24
N TRP A 217 1.48 -32.12 -4.21
CA TRP A 217 0.03 -32.30 -4.21
C TRP A 217 -0.71 -30.98 -4.44
N MET A 218 -0.31 -29.89 -3.78
CA MET A 218 -0.88 -28.56 -4.02
C MET A 218 -0.71 -28.14 -5.48
N SER A 219 0.48 -28.34 -6.05
CA SER A 219 0.76 -28.03 -7.46
C SER A 219 -0.14 -28.83 -8.41
N GLN A 220 -0.31 -30.13 -8.15
CA GLN A 220 -1.22 -30.98 -8.93
C GLN A 220 -2.67 -30.50 -8.86
N CYS A 221 -3.17 -30.16 -7.66
CA CYS A 221 -4.51 -29.62 -7.50
C CYS A 221 -4.69 -28.29 -8.26
N LYS A 222 -3.70 -27.40 -8.16
CA LYS A 222 -3.72 -26.10 -8.85
C LYS A 222 -3.64 -26.24 -10.38
N GLN A 223 -3.05 -27.29 -10.93
CA GLN A 223 -3.00 -27.53 -12.37
C GLN A 223 -4.32 -28.01 -12.98
N ARG A 224 -5.30 -28.39 -12.16
CA ARG A 224 -6.59 -28.90 -12.66
C ARG A 224 -7.37 -27.80 -13.38
N ALA A 225 -8.00 -28.17 -14.50
CA ALA A 225 -8.77 -27.24 -15.32
C ALA A 225 -9.91 -26.57 -14.54
N ALA A 226 -10.56 -27.32 -13.64
CA ALA A 226 -11.61 -26.80 -12.76
C ALA A 226 -11.09 -25.78 -11.75
N PHE A 227 -9.90 -25.99 -11.17
CA PHE A 227 -9.29 -25.00 -10.27
C PHE A 227 -8.96 -23.71 -11.03
N GLN A 228 -8.36 -23.84 -12.22
CA GLN A 228 -8.05 -22.69 -13.07
C GLN A 228 -9.34 -21.94 -13.50
N ALA A 229 -10.43 -22.66 -13.75
CA ALA A 229 -11.73 -22.06 -14.04
C ALA A 229 -12.31 -21.33 -12.82
N ALA A 230 -12.17 -21.88 -11.62
CA ALA A 230 -12.57 -21.23 -10.38
C ALA A 230 -11.79 -19.92 -10.16
N VAL A 231 -10.47 -19.93 -10.33
CA VAL A 231 -9.63 -18.71 -10.20
C VAL A 231 -9.99 -17.66 -11.26
N ARG A 232 -10.27 -18.06 -12.50
CA ARG A 232 -10.79 -17.14 -13.54
C ARG A 232 -12.10 -16.48 -13.13
N LYS A 233 -13.04 -17.28 -12.63
CA LYS A 233 -14.36 -16.79 -12.18
C LYS A 233 -14.24 -15.87 -10.97
N GLU A 234 -13.22 -16.02 -10.14
CA GLU A 234 -12.92 -15.08 -9.04
C GLU A 234 -12.37 -13.73 -9.52
N GLY A 235 -11.69 -13.70 -10.68
CA GLY A 235 -11.11 -12.47 -11.27
C GLY A 235 -9.59 -12.34 -11.11
N HIS A 236 -8.88 -13.42 -10.78
CA HIS A 236 -7.42 -13.44 -10.54
C HIS A 236 -6.65 -14.29 -11.58
N GLU A 237 -7.10 -14.33 -12.83
CA GLU A 237 -6.44 -15.09 -13.88
C GLU A 237 -4.96 -14.67 -14.06
N GLY A 238 -4.05 -15.65 -14.07
CA GLY A 238 -2.62 -15.41 -14.29
C GLY A 238 -1.86 -14.83 -13.10
N GLN A 239 -2.47 -14.73 -11.91
CA GLN A 239 -1.83 -14.26 -10.68
C GLN A 239 -1.83 -15.35 -9.61
N ASP A 240 -0.92 -15.25 -8.63
CA ASP A 240 -1.01 -16.05 -7.42
C ASP A 240 -2.22 -15.58 -6.61
N TRP A 241 -3.32 -16.33 -6.72
CA TRP A 241 -4.66 -15.86 -6.39
C TRP A 241 -4.86 -15.46 -4.92
N LEU A 242 -4.12 -16.06 -3.98
CA LEU A 242 -4.15 -15.68 -2.55
C LEU A 242 -3.04 -14.70 -2.15
N SER A 243 -2.02 -14.49 -3.00
CA SER A 243 -0.88 -13.63 -2.69
C SER A 243 -1.31 -12.21 -2.32
N SER A 244 -2.31 -11.64 -3.00
CA SER A 244 -2.80 -10.29 -2.74
C SER A 244 -3.47 -10.13 -1.38
N PHE A 245 -4.05 -11.21 -0.83
CA PHE A 245 -4.68 -11.22 0.50
C PHE A 245 -3.64 -11.25 1.64
N PHE A 246 -2.54 -11.97 1.40
CA PHE A 246 -1.44 -12.17 2.34
C PHE A 246 -0.28 -11.19 2.15
N ALA A 247 -0.25 -10.48 1.02
CA ALA A 247 0.67 -9.40 0.78
C ALA A 247 0.61 -8.47 2.00
N ARG A 248 1.78 -8.26 2.63
CA ARG A 248 1.92 -7.15 3.55
C ARG A 248 1.42 -5.91 2.79
N PRO A 249 0.56 -5.07 3.38
CA PRO A 249 0.50 -3.70 2.87
C PRO A 249 1.96 -3.26 2.80
N ALA A 250 2.42 -2.80 1.64
CA ALA A 250 3.77 -2.25 1.51
C ALA A 250 3.97 -1.39 2.76
N ALA A 251 5.07 -1.62 3.51
CA ALA A 251 5.31 -0.94 4.77
C ALA A 251 4.91 0.51 4.57
N ALA A 252 3.89 0.98 5.32
CA ALA A 252 3.27 2.26 5.05
C ALA A 252 4.42 3.25 4.94
N ARG A 253 4.59 3.85 3.73
CA ARG A 253 5.67 4.78 3.46
C ARG A 253 5.73 5.71 4.65
N LYS A 254 6.89 5.83 5.27
CA LYS A 254 7.07 6.72 6.41
C LYS A 254 7.53 8.08 5.88
N SER A 255 7.02 9.16 6.44
CA SER A 255 7.48 10.51 6.07
C SER A 255 8.97 10.65 6.32
N VAL A 256 9.68 11.28 5.39
CA VAL A 256 11.12 11.54 5.51
C VAL A 256 11.43 13.03 5.60
N PHE A 257 12.62 13.35 6.09
CA PHE A 257 13.22 14.67 6.00
C PHE A 257 13.68 14.95 4.57
N ARG A 258 13.38 16.15 4.07
CA ARG A 258 13.87 16.70 2.79
C ARG A 258 14.70 17.96 3.04
N PRO A 259 15.99 17.98 2.67
CA PRO A 259 16.87 19.10 2.99
C PRO A 259 16.60 20.33 2.12
N CYS A 260 16.92 21.51 2.65
CA CYS A 260 16.79 22.78 1.93
C CYS A 260 18.09 23.60 1.94
N ILE A 261 18.23 24.48 0.95
CA ILE A 261 19.25 25.54 0.88
C ILE A 261 18.59 26.80 0.33
N ASP A 262 18.31 27.76 1.21
CA ASP A 262 17.72 29.03 0.80
C ASP A 262 18.82 30.05 0.54
N LEU A 263 18.78 30.69 -0.63
CA LEU A 263 19.81 31.62 -1.10
C LEU A 263 19.24 33.03 -1.19
N HIS A 264 19.95 33.99 -0.63
CA HIS A 264 19.64 35.40 -0.77
C HIS A 264 20.92 36.22 -0.85
N GLU A 265 21.09 36.99 -1.93
CA GLU A 265 22.33 37.72 -2.24
C GLU A 265 23.55 36.78 -2.35
N GLY A 266 23.34 35.58 -2.92
CA GLY A 266 24.41 34.60 -3.15
C GLY A 266 24.88 33.84 -1.91
N VAL A 267 24.24 34.05 -0.75
CA VAL A 267 24.61 33.42 0.53
C VAL A 267 23.46 32.58 1.05
N VAL A 268 23.79 31.47 1.72
CA VAL A 268 22.79 30.64 2.41
C VAL A 268 22.24 31.40 3.61
N LYS A 269 20.93 31.64 3.62
CA LYS A 269 20.24 32.35 4.70
C LYS A 269 18.97 31.64 5.09
N GLN A 270 18.64 31.68 6.37
CA GLN A 270 17.32 31.26 6.84
C GLN A 270 16.51 32.50 7.22
N ILE A 271 15.33 32.64 6.62
CA ILE A 271 14.46 33.82 6.75
C ILE A 271 13.18 33.49 7.52
N VAL A 272 12.56 34.52 8.08
CA VAL A 272 11.19 34.44 8.64
C VAL A 272 10.18 34.87 7.57
N GLY A 273 9.19 34.02 7.29
CA GLY A 273 8.14 34.27 6.32
C GLY A 273 7.40 35.58 6.58
N GLY A 274 7.08 36.32 5.51
CA GLY A 274 6.32 37.58 5.57
C GLY A 274 7.09 38.83 5.96
N THR A 275 8.42 38.76 6.19
CA THR A 275 9.27 39.92 6.52
C THR A 275 10.01 40.54 5.32
N LEU A 276 9.68 40.09 4.11
CA LEU A 276 10.36 40.48 2.86
C LEU A 276 9.62 41.66 2.19
N SER A 277 10.27 42.84 2.11
CA SER A 277 9.76 44.04 1.40
C SER A 277 10.79 44.61 0.42
N ASP A 278 10.33 45.22 -0.69
CA ASP A 278 11.20 45.92 -1.66
C ASP A 278 11.74 47.26 -1.15
N THR A 279 11.10 47.81 -0.13
CA THR A 279 11.53 49.04 0.54
C THR A 279 12.45 48.67 1.69
N ASN A 280 13.71 49.11 1.61
CA ASN A 280 14.75 48.93 2.63
C ASN A 280 14.23 49.20 4.06
N SER A 281 13.93 48.13 4.82
CA SER A 281 14.42 47.87 6.18
C SER A 281 13.49 46.85 6.88
N THR A 282 14.04 45.65 7.09
CA THR A 282 13.74 44.60 8.10
C THR A 282 13.48 43.20 7.53
N LEU A 283 14.36 42.71 6.65
CA LEU A 283 14.46 41.25 6.45
C LEU A 283 14.91 40.64 7.78
N ARG A 284 14.04 39.88 8.44
CA ARG A 284 14.41 39.19 9.68
C ARG A 284 15.05 37.85 9.30
N THR A 285 16.38 37.80 9.37
CA THR A 285 17.16 36.58 9.15
C THR A 285 17.38 35.87 10.48
N ASN A 286 17.05 34.58 10.53
CA ASN A 286 17.41 33.73 11.66
C ASN A 286 18.89 33.32 11.59
N PHE A 287 19.45 33.22 10.38
CA PHE A 287 20.82 32.78 10.17
C PHE A 287 21.38 33.27 8.83
N VAL A 288 22.70 33.52 8.81
CA VAL A 288 23.50 33.73 7.60
C VAL A 288 24.70 32.80 7.71
N ALA A 289 24.82 31.86 6.76
CA ALA A 289 25.88 30.88 6.81
C ALA A 289 27.25 31.48 6.49
N THR A 290 28.28 30.98 7.18
CA THR A 290 29.68 31.21 6.82
C THR A 290 30.16 30.24 5.75
N HIS A 291 29.51 29.09 5.61
CA HIS A 291 29.82 28.08 4.61
C HIS A 291 29.10 28.33 3.28
N SER A 292 29.70 27.85 2.19
CA SER A 292 29.18 28.00 0.83
C SER A 292 27.95 27.10 0.58
N PRO A 293 27.10 27.43 -0.40
CA PRO A 293 26.02 26.53 -0.84
C PRO A 293 26.51 25.13 -1.23
N SER A 294 27.68 25.03 -1.88
CA SER A 294 28.33 23.76 -2.23
C SER A 294 28.75 22.92 -1.02
N HIS A 295 29.08 23.55 0.12
CA HIS A 295 29.37 22.83 1.35
C HIS A 295 28.12 22.08 1.85
N PHE A 296 26.97 22.76 1.94
CA PHE A 296 25.71 22.13 2.37
C PHE A 296 25.25 21.04 1.39
N ALA A 297 25.35 21.28 0.08
CA ALA A 297 25.02 20.27 -0.91
C ALA A 297 25.93 19.03 -0.82
N SER A 298 27.24 19.22 -0.57
CA SER A 298 28.17 18.11 -0.33
C SER A 298 27.81 17.34 0.94
N LEU A 299 27.46 18.04 2.02
CA LEU A 299 27.01 17.42 3.26
C LEU A 299 25.77 16.54 3.03
N TYR A 300 24.76 17.06 2.32
CA TYR A 300 23.55 16.28 1.99
C TYR A 300 23.85 15.07 1.10
N ARG A 301 24.76 15.22 0.14
CA ARG A 301 25.24 14.12 -0.71
C ARG A 301 25.88 13.00 0.11
N ASP A 302 26.76 13.36 1.05
CA ASP A 302 27.50 12.40 1.87
C ASP A 302 26.55 11.55 2.75
N HIS A 303 25.40 12.12 3.12
CA HIS A 303 24.30 11.42 3.81
C HIS A 303 23.20 10.86 2.88
N LYS A 304 23.32 11.02 1.56
CA LYS A 304 22.36 10.56 0.54
C LYS A 304 20.93 11.10 0.74
N LEU A 305 20.80 12.36 1.15
CA LEU A 305 19.51 13.01 1.44
C LEU A 305 18.85 13.60 0.17
N THR A 306 18.14 12.77 -0.60
CA THR A 306 17.60 13.15 -1.92
C THR A 306 16.26 13.90 -1.86
N GLY A 307 15.85 14.51 -2.99
CA GLY A 307 14.62 15.30 -3.11
C GLY A 307 14.64 16.59 -2.28
N GLY A 308 15.84 17.03 -1.89
CA GLY A 308 16.02 18.35 -1.30
C GLY A 308 15.94 19.46 -2.34
N HIS A 309 15.88 20.70 -1.87
CA HIS A 309 15.69 21.86 -2.75
C HIS A 309 16.61 23.04 -2.45
N VAL A 310 17.03 23.73 -3.51
CA VAL A 310 17.72 25.02 -3.46
C VAL A 310 16.74 26.10 -3.89
N ILE A 311 16.44 27.08 -3.03
CA ILE A 311 15.49 28.16 -3.32
C ILE A 311 16.21 29.49 -3.47
N LYS A 312 16.07 30.10 -4.66
CA LYS A 312 16.61 31.43 -4.94
C LYS A 312 15.62 32.52 -4.53
N LEU A 313 15.93 33.23 -3.46
CA LEU A 313 15.13 34.33 -2.93
C LEU A 313 15.68 35.66 -3.46
N GLY A 314 15.07 36.15 -4.54
CA GLY A 314 15.47 37.39 -5.20
C GLY A 314 16.63 37.23 -6.19
N PRO A 315 17.19 38.35 -6.69
CA PRO A 315 18.25 38.35 -7.69
C PRO A 315 19.60 37.91 -7.10
N ARG A 316 20.62 37.74 -7.98
CA ARG A 316 22.03 37.46 -7.62
C ARG A 316 22.26 36.13 -6.89
N ASN A 317 21.44 35.12 -7.15
CA ASN A 317 21.58 33.79 -6.55
C ASN A 317 22.04 32.70 -7.53
N ASP A 318 22.16 33.01 -8.83
CA ASP A 318 22.34 31.97 -9.85
C ASP A 318 23.71 31.27 -9.76
N GLU A 319 24.78 32.00 -9.48
CA GLU A 319 26.12 31.42 -9.27
C GLU A 319 26.14 30.52 -8.02
N ALA A 320 25.54 30.99 -6.93
CA ALA A 320 25.41 30.26 -5.68
C ALA A 320 24.59 28.96 -5.85
N ALA A 321 23.46 29.03 -6.57
CA ALA A 321 22.65 27.86 -6.89
C ALA A 321 23.42 26.88 -7.78
N THR A 322 24.11 27.37 -8.81
CA THR A 322 24.95 26.54 -9.69
C THR A 322 26.05 25.83 -8.89
N SER A 323 26.66 26.51 -7.91
CA SER A 323 27.66 25.92 -7.02
C SER A 323 27.10 24.76 -6.18
N ALA A 324 25.89 24.90 -5.63
CA ALA A 324 25.21 23.82 -4.90
C ALA A 324 24.89 22.63 -5.81
N LEU A 325 24.31 22.87 -6.98
CA LEU A 325 23.96 21.83 -7.95
C LEU A 325 25.20 21.08 -8.47
N SER A 326 26.30 21.79 -8.71
CA SER A 326 27.55 21.19 -9.16
C SER A 326 28.21 20.29 -8.10
N ALA A 327 28.00 20.58 -6.82
CA ALA A 327 28.53 19.77 -5.72
C ALA A 327 27.77 18.43 -5.57
N TRP A 328 26.52 18.38 -6.02
CA TRP A 328 25.73 17.17 -6.08
C TRP A 328 24.80 17.13 -7.32
N PRO A 329 25.35 16.76 -8.49
CA PRO A 329 24.58 16.68 -9.73
C PRO A 329 23.42 15.69 -9.60
N GLN A 330 22.24 16.11 -10.02
CA GLN A 330 20.97 15.38 -9.92
C GLN A 330 20.60 14.96 -8.48
N GLY A 331 21.12 15.66 -7.47
CA GLY A 331 20.79 15.38 -6.07
C GLY A 331 19.77 16.33 -5.45
N LEU A 332 19.61 17.52 -6.02
CA LEU A 332 18.76 18.59 -5.50
C LEU A 332 17.90 19.20 -6.61
N HIS A 333 16.70 19.64 -6.22
CA HIS A 333 15.83 20.48 -7.01
C HIS A 333 16.27 21.95 -6.94
N VAL A 334 15.86 22.79 -7.90
CA VAL A 334 16.10 24.24 -7.85
C VAL A 334 14.84 25.05 -8.14
N GLY A 335 14.58 26.06 -7.31
CA GLY A 335 13.44 26.96 -7.41
C GLY A 335 13.83 28.44 -7.30
N GLY A 336 12.85 29.32 -7.54
CA GLY A 336 13.03 30.77 -7.47
C GLY A 336 13.38 31.39 -8.82
N GLY A 337 12.39 32.05 -9.44
CA GLY A 337 12.54 32.67 -10.76
C GLY A 337 12.64 31.67 -11.92
N ILE A 338 12.12 30.44 -11.74
CA ILE A 338 11.99 29.46 -12.82
C ILE A 338 10.86 29.89 -13.76
N THR A 339 11.15 29.87 -15.05
CA THR A 339 10.24 30.25 -16.14
C THR A 339 10.32 29.21 -17.25
N GLY A 340 9.38 29.26 -18.20
CA GLY A 340 9.46 28.45 -19.42
C GLY A 340 10.81 28.58 -20.12
N GLU A 341 11.40 29.78 -20.15
CA GLU A 341 12.63 30.07 -20.89
C GLU A 341 13.89 29.46 -20.27
N ASN A 342 14.02 29.49 -18.95
CA ASN A 342 15.26 29.11 -18.24
C ASN A 342 15.22 27.72 -17.58
N ALA A 343 14.06 27.06 -17.53
CA ALA A 343 13.91 25.81 -16.80
C ALA A 343 14.84 24.69 -17.31
N GLN A 344 14.99 24.55 -18.63
CA GLN A 344 15.88 23.53 -19.20
C GLN A 344 17.35 23.78 -18.84
N GLU A 345 17.78 25.04 -18.85
CA GLU A 345 19.15 25.42 -18.48
C GLU A 345 19.51 24.99 -17.05
N TRP A 346 18.55 25.07 -16.12
CA TRP A 346 18.76 24.64 -14.73
C TRP A 346 18.90 23.12 -14.59
N LEU A 347 18.18 22.34 -15.41
CA LEU A 347 18.38 20.90 -15.49
C LEU A 347 19.76 20.56 -16.07
N ASP A 348 20.17 21.27 -17.12
CA ASP A 348 21.48 21.09 -17.75
C ASP A 348 22.64 21.46 -16.79
N LYS A 349 22.40 22.40 -15.86
CA LYS A 349 23.30 22.76 -14.75
C LYS A 349 23.33 21.74 -13.60
N GLY A 350 22.58 20.64 -13.71
CA GLY A 350 22.64 19.52 -12.76
C GLY A 350 21.53 19.49 -11.71
N ALA A 351 20.46 20.28 -11.85
CA ALA A 351 19.27 20.07 -11.02
C ALA A 351 18.58 18.74 -11.37
N GLU A 352 18.11 18.01 -10.36
CA GLU A 352 17.28 16.81 -10.58
C GLU A 352 15.91 17.20 -11.16
N LYS A 353 15.32 18.26 -10.59
CA LYS A 353 14.05 18.84 -11.01
C LYS A 353 14.08 20.36 -10.88
N VAL A 354 13.22 21.03 -11.62
CA VAL A 354 12.95 22.46 -11.46
C VAL A 354 11.67 22.68 -10.68
N ILE A 355 11.67 23.71 -9.83
CA ILE A 355 10.52 24.10 -8.99
C ILE A 355 9.96 25.41 -9.53
N VAL A 356 8.76 25.34 -10.10
CA VAL A 356 8.05 26.53 -10.58
C VAL A 356 7.15 27.11 -9.47
N THR A 357 7.15 28.43 -9.35
CA THR A 357 6.42 29.19 -8.32
C THR A 357 5.49 30.23 -8.99
N SER A 358 5.82 31.53 -8.86
CA SER A 358 5.00 32.66 -9.29
C SER A 358 4.79 32.76 -10.80
N TRP A 359 5.62 32.11 -11.63
CA TRP A 359 5.46 32.14 -13.08
C TRP A 359 4.15 31.51 -13.56
N LEU A 360 3.54 30.62 -12.77
CA LEU A 360 2.22 30.04 -13.06
C LEU A 360 1.05 31.01 -12.82
N PHE A 361 1.29 32.18 -12.21
CA PHE A 361 0.24 33.10 -11.77
C PHE A 361 0.42 34.50 -12.37
N PRO A 362 0.37 34.68 -13.71
CA PRO A 362 0.35 36.02 -14.29
C PRO A 362 -0.80 36.84 -13.71
N SER A 363 -0.50 38.05 -13.23
CA SER A 363 -1.51 38.94 -12.62
C SER A 363 -2.31 38.32 -11.46
N CYS A 364 -1.71 37.37 -10.72
CA CYS A 364 -2.34 36.63 -9.63
C CYS A 364 -3.46 35.66 -10.07
N GLU A 365 -3.53 35.30 -11.34
CA GLU A 365 -4.47 34.32 -11.89
C GLU A 365 -3.73 33.06 -12.35
N PHE A 366 -4.21 31.88 -11.96
CA PHE A 366 -3.59 30.62 -12.36
C PHE A 366 -3.67 30.38 -13.87
N SER A 367 -2.54 30.07 -14.48
CA SER A 367 -2.43 29.77 -15.91
C SER A 367 -2.11 28.29 -16.15
N LEU A 368 -3.14 27.50 -16.48
CA LEU A 368 -2.97 26.11 -16.89
C LEU A 368 -2.08 25.98 -18.13
N SER A 369 -2.23 26.88 -19.11
CA SER A 369 -1.42 26.85 -20.34
C SER A 369 0.08 26.98 -20.06
N ARG A 370 0.48 27.82 -19.10
CA ARG A 370 1.90 27.92 -18.69
C ARG A 370 2.39 26.63 -18.03
N LEU A 371 1.57 26.01 -17.18
CA LEU A 371 1.92 24.73 -16.55
C LEU A 371 2.09 23.62 -17.60
N GLU A 372 1.18 23.53 -18.56
CA GLU A 372 1.24 22.57 -19.68
C GLU A 372 2.48 22.80 -20.54
N GLU A 373 2.75 24.05 -20.92
CA GLU A 373 3.95 24.43 -21.69
C GLU A 373 5.23 24.00 -20.98
N LEU A 374 5.37 24.33 -19.69
CA LEU A 374 6.56 24.00 -18.92
C LEU A 374 6.70 22.49 -18.73
N SER A 375 5.60 21.79 -18.43
CA SER A 375 5.58 20.33 -18.28
C SER A 375 5.96 19.60 -19.58
N GLN A 376 5.50 20.08 -20.73
CA GLN A 376 5.90 19.56 -22.04
C GLN A 376 7.38 19.81 -22.31
N ARG A 377 7.88 21.00 -21.97
CA ARG A 377 9.27 21.39 -22.22
C ARG A 377 10.28 20.60 -21.38
N VAL A 378 10.07 20.51 -20.08
CA VAL A 378 11.02 19.86 -19.16
C VAL A 378 10.67 18.41 -18.85
N GLY A 379 9.46 17.96 -19.17
CA GLY A 379 8.92 16.65 -18.80
C GLY A 379 8.34 16.65 -17.39
N ARG A 380 7.13 16.09 -17.23
CA ARG A 380 6.42 15.95 -15.94
C ARG A 380 7.31 15.42 -14.81
N GLU A 381 8.11 14.41 -15.09
CA GLU A 381 8.98 13.77 -14.09
C GLU A 381 10.02 14.71 -13.47
N ARG A 382 10.39 15.78 -14.19
CA ARG A 382 11.40 16.77 -13.77
C ARG A 382 10.80 18.11 -13.33
N LEU A 383 9.48 18.17 -13.15
CA LEU A 383 8.78 19.38 -12.72
C LEU A 383 8.20 19.19 -11.32
N VAL A 384 8.51 20.15 -10.44
CA VAL A 384 7.89 20.34 -9.12
C VAL A 384 7.06 21.63 -9.17
N VAL A 385 5.85 21.60 -8.62
CA VAL A 385 5.06 22.82 -8.42
C VAL A 385 5.13 23.20 -6.95
N ASP A 386 5.58 24.42 -6.69
CA ASP A 386 5.54 25.02 -5.36
C ASP A 386 4.21 25.75 -5.17
N VAL A 387 3.41 25.22 -4.25
CA VAL A 387 2.10 25.75 -3.88
C VAL A 387 2.23 26.38 -2.51
N SER A 388 2.65 27.63 -2.53
CA SER A 388 2.82 28.40 -1.31
C SER A 388 1.52 29.07 -0.91
N CYS A 389 1.09 28.94 0.34
CA CYS A 389 -0.26 29.30 0.75
C CYS A 389 -0.34 30.00 2.11
N ARG A 390 -1.44 30.74 2.29
CA ARG A 390 -1.84 31.36 3.56
C ARG A 390 -3.24 30.94 3.96
N LYS A 391 -3.47 30.84 5.27
CA LYS A 391 -4.78 30.49 5.83
C LYS A 391 -5.72 31.69 5.79
N ARG A 392 -6.94 31.48 5.30
CA ARG A 392 -8.02 32.46 5.20
C ARG A 392 -9.31 31.83 5.73
N GLY A 393 -9.56 31.99 7.03
CA GLY A 393 -10.65 31.28 7.69
C GLY A 393 -10.33 29.78 7.79
N ASP A 394 -11.14 28.95 7.14
CA ASP A 394 -11.05 27.50 7.11
C ASP A 394 -10.37 26.94 5.84
N ARG A 395 -9.91 27.81 4.94
CA ARG A 395 -9.27 27.46 3.66
C ARG A 395 -7.86 28.02 3.52
N TRP A 396 -7.09 27.47 2.60
CA TRP A 396 -5.75 27.95 2.23
C TRP A 396 -5.78 28.45 0.81
N VAL A 397 -5.26 29.65 0.59
CA VAL A 397 -5.22 30.28 -0.73
C VAL A 397 -3.77 30.50 -1.11
N VAL A 398 -3.45 30.23 -2.37
CA VAL A 398 -2.10 30.41 -2.90
C VAL A 398 -1.72 31.89 -2.81
N ALA A 399 -0.50 32.15 -2.37
CA ALA A 399 0.04 33.49 -2.26
C ALA A 399 1.35 33.58 -3.04
N MET A 400 1.59 34.73 -3.66
CA MET A 400 2.78 35.00 -4.46
C MET A 400 3.45 36.31 -4.04
N ASN A 401 4.53 36.68 -4.74
CA ASN A 401 5.29 37.91 -4.49
C ASN A 401 5.72 38.07 -3.03
N ARG A 402 6.24 36.98 -2.44
CA ARG A 402 6.68 36.91 -1.03
C ARG A 402 5.50 37.02 -0.05
N TRP A 403 4.41 36.32 -0.36
CA TRP A 403 3.21 36.18 0.47
C TRP A 403 2.37 37.46 0.63
N GLN A 404 2.61 38.45 -0.22
CA GLN A 404 1.92 39.74 -0.20
C GLN A 404 0.63 39.70 -1.03
N ASP A 405 0.68 39.03 -2.18
CA ASP A 405 -0.45 38.98 -3.12
C ASP A 405 -1.13 37.62 -3.05
N MET A 406 -2.45 37.61 -2.89
CA MET A 406 -3.26 36.39 -2.92
C MET A 406 -3.69 36.12 -4.36
N THR A 407 -3.67 34.86 -4.79
CA THR A 407 -4.15 34.46 -6.11
C THR A 407 -5.60 33.98 -6.08
N ASP A 408 -6.14 33.68 -7.26
CA ASP A 408 -7.46 33.07 -7.45
C ASP A 408 -7.52 31.56 -7.12
N MET A 409 -6.38 30.94 -6.82
CA MET A 409 -6.30 29.50 -6.58
C MET A 409 -6.32 29.15 -5.09
N GLU A 410 -7.31 28.34 -4.72
CA GLU A 410 -7.37 27.67 -3.42
C GLU A 410 -6.52 26.39 -3.42
N VAL A 411 -5.88 26.07 -2.29
CA VAL A 411 -5.23 24.78 -2.06
C VAL A 411 -6.24 23.80 -1.51
N ASN A 412 -6.70 22.88 -2.37
CA ASN A 412 -7.63 21.82 -2.02
C ASN A 412 -7.39 20.60 -2.93
N LYS A 413 -8.19 19.55 -2.77
CA LYS A 413 -8.05 18.33 -3.57
C LYS A 413 -8.14 18.58 -5.07
N ALA A 414 -9.07 19.41 -5.52
CA ALA A 414 -9.33 19.62 -6.95
C ALA A 414 -8.16 20.37 -7.62
N SER A 415 -7.62 21.41 -6.97
CA SER A 415 -6.45 22.12 -7.49
C SER A 415 -5.21 21.24 -7.48
N LEU A 416 -4.98 20.46 -6.42
CA LEU A 416 -3.84 19.53 -6.36
C LEU A 416 -3.95 18.41 -7.40
N ASP A 417 -5.13 17.83 -7.64
CA ASP A 417 -5.32 16.82 -8.69
C ASP A 417 -5.04 17.39 -10.08
N LEU A 418 -5.48 18.62 -10.34
CA LEU A 418 -5.19 19.33 -11.59
C LEU A 418 -3.69 19.51 -11.78
N LEU A 419 -2.98 20.02 -10.77
CA LEU A 419 -1.53 20.22 -10.87
C LEU A 419 -0.76 18.90 -11.03
N ALA A 420 -1.20 17.84 -10.34
CA ALA A 420 -0.55 16.52 -10.33
C ALA A 420 -0.56 15.82 -11.70
N ALA A 421 -1.46 16.23 -12.60
CA ALA A 421 -1.46 15.77 -13.99
C ALA A 421 -0.24 16.27 -14.78
N HIS A 422 0.39 17.36 -14.33
CA HIS A 422 1.46 18.05 -15.05
C HIS A 422 2.80 18.12 -14.30
N CYS A 423 2.86 17.82 -13.01
CA CYS A 423 4.11 17.70 -12.25
C CYS A 423 4.27 16.31 -11.62
N SER A 424 5.48 15.99 -11.15
CA SER A 424 5.77 14.74 -10.44
C SER A 424 5.85 14.91 -8.92
N GLU A 425 5.90 16.15 -8.44
CA GLU A 425 6.04 16.43 -7.01
C GLU A 425 5.48 17.82 -6.64
N PHE A 426 5.08 17.94 -5.37
CA PHE A 426 4.68 19.20 -4.75
C PHE A 426 5.67 19.65 -3.68
N LEU A 427 5.91 20.95 -3.63
CA LEU A 427 6.46 21.64 -2.48
C LEU A 427 5.37 22.56 -1.91
N ILE A 428 4.93 22.33 -0.68
CA ILE A 428 3.87 23.12 -0.04
C ILE A 428 4.49 24.02 1.02
N HIS A 429 4.59 25.31 0.73
CA HIS A 429 5.03 26.31 1.71
C HIS A 429 3.85 26.87 2.50
N ALA A 430 3.87 26.71 3.82
CA ALA A 430 2.91 27.31 4.74
C ALA A 430 3.47 28.64 5.27
N ALA A 431 3.18 29.72 4.55
CA ALA A 431 3.78 31.04 4.77
C ALA A 431 3.50 31.63 6.17
N ASP A 432 2.37 31.31 6.79
CA ASP A 432 1.97 31.86 8.09
C ASP A 432 2.82 31.33 9.27
N VAL A 433 3.50 30.18 9.09
CA VAL A 433 4.34 29.56 10.12
C VAL A 433 5.82 29.48 9.73
N GLU A 434 6.17 29.90 8.51
CA GLU A 434 7.50 29.76 7.93
C GLU A 434 8.59 30.53 8.70
N GLY A 435 9.67 29.82 9.06
CA GLY A 435 10.80 30.40 9.80
C GLY A 435 10.50 30.82 11.24
N LEU A 436 9.26 30.65 11.75
CA LEU A 436 8.91 31.01 13.12
C LEU A 436 9.40 30.00 14.16
N CYS A 437 9.64 28.75 13.75
CA CYS A 437 9.93 27.65 14.67
C CYS A 437 8.88 27.60 15.81
N GLN A 438 7.59 27.70 15.47
CA GLN A 438 6.46 27.66 16.40
C GLN A 438 5.51 26.46 16.18
N GLY A 439 5.82 25.60 15.21
CA GLY A 439 5.07 24.40 14.87
C GLY A 439 4.51 24.47 13.46
N ILE A 440 4.17 23.30 12.93
CA ILE A 440 3.54 23.15 11.60
C ILE A 440 2.06 23.54 11.63
N ASP A 441 1.49 23.89 10.47
CA ASP A 441 0.04 23.94 10.29
C ASP A 441 -0.52 22.50 10.21
N GLN A 442 -0.95 21.99 11.36
CA GLN A 442 -1.41 20.60 11.50
C GLN A 442 -2.66 20.31 10.66
N ASP A 443 -3.58 21.28 10.56
CA ASP A 443 -4.80 21.14 9.78
C ASP A 443 -4.44 20.96 8.29
N LEU A 444 -3.52 21.80 7.79
CA LEU A 444 -3.04 21.70 6.42
C LEU A 444 -2.36 20.36 6.16
N VAL A 445 -1.45 19.92 7.04
CA VAL A 445 -0.74 18.63 6.88
C VAL A 445 -1.70 17.44 6.87
N GLN A 446 -2.72 17.46 7.74
CA GLN A 446 -3.77 16.43 7.74
C GLN A 446 -4.53 16.44 6.42
N LYS A 447 -4.94 17.62 5.94
CA LYS A 447 -5.62 17.77 4.65
C LYS A 447 -4.75 17.33 3.47
N LEU A 448 -3.47 17.66 3.45
CA LEU A 448 -2.54 17.17 2.44
C LEU A 448 -2.48 15.63 2.44
N GLY A 449 -2.46 14.98 3.60
CA GLY A 449 -2.55 13.51 3.69
C GLY A 449 -3.83 12.92 3.07
N GLU A 450 -4.93 13.67 3.08
CA GLU A 450 -6.18 13.31 2.43
C GLU A 450 -6.13 13.57 0.91
N TRP A 451 -5.52 14.67 0.48
CA TRP A 451 -5.65 15.21 -0.87
C TRP A 451 -4.57 14.77 -1.85
N VAL A 452 -3.31 14.63 -1.41
CA VAL A 452 -2.18 14.42 -2.33
C VAL A 452 -2.12 13.00 -2.89
N THR A 453 -1.77 12.92 -4.18
CA THR A 453 -1.64 11.66 -4.94
C THR A 453 -0.21 11.42 -5.46
N ILE A 454 0.65 12.44 -5.41
CA ILE A 454 2.06 12.40 -5.81
C ILE A 454 2.96 12.80 -4.63
N PRO A 455 4.29 12.51 -4.69
CA PRO A 455 5.24 12.98 -3.68
C PRO A 455 5.03 14.44 -3.31
N THR A 456 5.00 14.72 -2.01
CA THR A 456 4.72 16.06 -1.48
C THR A 456 5.63 16.32 -0.30
N THR A 457 6.29 17.47 -0.33
CA THR A 457 7.11 17.98 0.77
C THR A 457 6.44 19.20 1.36
N TYR A 458 6.23 19.21 2.67
CA TYR A 458 5.73 20.36 3.41
C TYR A 458 6.92 21.15 4.00
N ALA A 459 6.86 22.47 3.86
CA ALA A 459 7.85 23.40 4.39
C ALA A 459 7.14 24.55 5.14
N GLY A 460 7.42 24.67 6.45
CA GLY A 460 6.87 25.78 7.25
C GLY A 460 6.76 25.46 8.74
N GLY A 461 7.54 26.17 9.57
CA GLY A 461 7.33 26.22 11.02
C GLY A 461 7.84 25.03 11.84
N ALA A 462 8.48 24.04 11.21
CA ALA A 462 9.08 22.89 11.89
C ALA A 462 10.12 23.32 12.94
N ARG A 463 10.06 22.70 14.12
CA ARG A 463 10.82 23.08 15.32
C ARG A 463 11.80 22.03 15.79
N HIS A 464 11.33 20.80 15.90
CA HIS A 464 12.09 19.72 16.50
C HIS A 464 11.64 18.38 15.93
N MET A 465 12.32 17.30 16.29
CA MET A 465 12.05 15.96 15.79
C MET A 465 10.58 15.51 15.92
N GLY A 466 9.87 15.96 16.96
CA GLY A 466 8.45 15.69 17.15
C GLY A 466 7.54 16.19 16.02
N ASP A 467 7.93 17.22 15.26
CA ASP A 467 7.12 17.69 14.12
C ASP A 467 7.20 16.71 12.94
N LEU A 468 8.33 16.03 12.74
CA LEU A 468 8.45 14.98 11.71
C LEU A 468 7.59 13.76 12.06
N GLN A 469 7.54 13.38 13.33
CA GLN A 469 6.63 12.34 13.84
C GLN A 469 5.16 12.73 13.69
N LEU A 470 4.85 14.02 13.89
CA LEU A 470 3.51 14.54 13.77
C LEU A 470 3.06 14.57 12.31
N VAL A 471 3.92 15.01 11.38
CA VAL A 471 3.65 14.95 9.94
C VAL A 471 3.41 13.52 9.48
N ASP A 472 4.25 12.57 9.89
CA ASP A 472 4.08 11.15 9.58
C ASP A 472 2.71 10.63 10.01
N ARG A 473 2.30 10.96 11.24
CA ARG A 473 1.02 10.55 11.80
C ARG A 473 -0.17 11.21 11.08
N LEU A 474 -0.15 12.53 10.92
CA LEU A 474 -1.25 13.30 10.35
C LEU A 474 -1.46 12.99 8.87
N SER A 475 -0.36 12.81 8.12
CA SER A 475 -0.40 12.53 6.69
C SER A 475 -0.47 11.05 6.33
N LYS A 476 -0.37 10.16 7.33
CA LYS A 476 -0.20 8.71 7.14
C LYS A 476 1.01 8.41 6.23
N GLY A 477 2.09 9.15 6.45
CA GLY A 477 3.36 9.01 5.74
C GLY A 477 3.38 9.47 4.28
N LYS A 478 2.34 10.19 3.84
CA LYS A 478 2.25 10.70 2.46
C LYS A 478 2.99 12.01 2.23
N VAL A 479 3.20 12.80 3.28
CA VAL A 479 3.82 14.13 3.21
C VAL A 479 5.19 14.09 3.89
N ASP A 480 6.24 14.50 3.20
CA ASP A 480 7.57 14.66 3.78
C ASP A 480 7.72 16.05 4.43
N LEU A 481 8.77 16.27 5.22
CA LEU A 481 8.97 17.52 5.96
C LEU A 481 10.35 18.12 5.74
N THR A 482 10.39 19.43 5.53
CA THR A 482 11.63 20.21 5.49
C THR A 482 11.88 20.94 6.81
N PHE A 483 13.15 20.98 7.21
CA PHE A 483 13.65 21.77 8.34
C PHE A 483 14.68 22.78 7.82
N GLY A 484 14.42 24.05 8.09
CA GLY A 484 15.33 25.16 7.81
C GLY A 484 15.89 25.76 9.11
N SER A 485 15.34 26.88 9.55
CA SER A 485 15.81 27.67 10.72
C SER A 485 16.01 26.89 12.03
N ALA A 486 15.32 25.76 12.23
CA ALA A 486 15.44 24.95 13.44
C ALA A 486 16.67 24.02 13.44
N LEU A 487 17.28 23.79 12.28
CA LEU A 487 18.35 22.83 12.06
C LEU A 487 19.71 23.38 12.52
N ASP A 488 20.48 22.56 13.21
CA ASP A 488 21.80 22.90 13.77
C ASP A 488 22.83 23.41 12.75
N ILE A 489 22.85 22.83 11.54
CA ILE A 489 23.75 23.29 10.45
C ILE A 489 23.41 24.71 9.97
N PHE A 490 22.22 25.22 10.31
CA PHE A 490 21.79 26.60 10.11
C PHE A 490 21.71 27.41 11.42
N GLY A 491 22.46 27.01 12.44
CA GLY A 491 22.53 27.71 13.73
C GLY A 491 21.30 27.52 14.63
N GLY A 492 20.35 26.66 14.24
CA GLY A 492 19.21 26.27 15.06
C GLY A 492 19.60 25.36 16.23
N GLN A 493 18.69 25.20 17.19
CA GLN A 493 18.87 24.31 18.35
C GLN A 493 17.72 23.31 18.49
N GLY A 494 16.85 23.24 17.49
CA GLY A 494 15.60 22.51 17.57
C GLY A 494 15.73 21.05 17.14
N VAL A 495 16.58 20.78 16.15
CA VAL A 495 16.90 19.42 15.69
C VAL A 495 18.29 19.39 15.06
N THR A 496 18.97 18.26 15.17
CA THR A 496 20.27 18.04 14.52
C THR A 496 20.13 17.33 13.17
N LEU A 497 21.05 17.59 12.24
CA LEU A 497 21.09 16.85 10.96
C LEU A 497 21.22 15.33 11.20
N ASP A 498 22.04 14.92 12.18
CA ASP A 498 22.25 13.51 12.53
C ASP A 498 20.96 12.80 12.97
N GLU A 499 20.08 13.47 13.72
CA GLU A 499 18.78 12.93 14.10
C GLU A 499 17.88 12.70 12.88
N LEU A 500 17.87 13.64 11.94
CA LEU A 500 17.08 13.54 10.71
C LEU A 500 17.62 12.46 9.77
N VAL A 501 18.94 12.32 9.66
CA VAL A 501 19.59 11.24 8.90
C VAL A 501 19.24 9.87 9.49
N LYS A 502 19.33 9.72 10.82
CA LYS A 502 18.94 8.47 11.51
C LYS A 502 17.47 8.13 11.27
N TRP A 503 16.59 9.12 11.28
CA TRP A 503 15.18 8.92 10.96
C TRP A 503 14.97 8.45 9.52
N ASN A 504 15.57 9.11 8.54
CA ASN A 504 15.45 8.71 7.13
C ASN A 504 15.96 7.29 6.88
N HIS A 505 17.04 6.88 7.54
CA HIS A 505 17.54 5.50 7.49
C HIS A 505 16.59 4.49 8.15
N ALA A 506 15.84 4.89 9.19
CA ALA A 506 14.84 4.03 9.81
C ALA A 506 13.53 3.96 9.00
N ALA A 507 13.22 5.00 8.23
CA ALA A 507 12.04 5.09 7.37
C ALA A 507 12.16 4.31 6.05
N THR A 508 13.38 4.04 5.60
CA THR A 508 13.70 3.36 4.34
C THR A 508 14.03 1.86 4.50
N LYS A 509 13.96 1.32 5.73
CA LYS A 509 14.05 -0.11 6.06
C LYS A 509 12.65 -0.71 6.21
#